data_AF-A0A135VSU0-F1
#
_entry.id   AF-A0A135VSU0-F1
#
_cell.length_a   1.000
_cell.length_b   1.000
_cell.length_c   1.000
_cell.angle_alpha   90.00
_cell.angle_beta   90.00
_cell.angle_gamma   90.00
#
_symmetry.space_group_name_H-M   'P 1'
#
loop_
_entity.id
_entity.type
_entity.pdbx_description
1 polymer ?
#
loop_
_entity_poly.entity_id
_entity_poly.type
_entity_poly.pdbx_seq_one_letter_code
_entity_poly.pdbx_strand_id
1 'polypeptide(L)'
;MCLQKWGQTEDADNLYKEVINHYLQQAVEEKEGGNKELQAVSLEEAAEVLDESGNETEARGYLEQALELYVELADESSTSGDHEGGSKLYSKAAECAMKLGDKERYESFHWLASEKAENAAEYYQELGVPELATIWVRTAGMEALLTNSPEMIEKAIDLLEKSGEGFKEANELKEAFEDFFTVFETRFIHYPQKLGPINAAIKQMDEIAVSTQDEVMLAIMSLVRALNAGNHIGALLILQENEEALLDKEMRIRTLIEKSKIERAVK
;
A
#
# COMPACT_ATOMS: atom_id res chain seq x y z
N MET A 1 -0.27 -15.70 18.51
CA MET A 1 0.29 -16.51 19.62
C MET A 1 -0.37 -17.88 19.58
N CYS A 2 0.31 -18.97 19.19
CA CYS A 2 -0.40 -20.25 19.01
C CYS A 2 -0.17 -21.20 20.20
N LEU A 3 -0.94 -21.03 21.27
CA LEU A 3 -1.06 -22.01 22.38
C LEU A 3 -1.47 -23.41 21.86
N GLN A 4 -2.23 -23.47 20.77
CA GLN A 4 -2.54 -24.71 20.06
C GLN A 4 -1.28 -25.46 19.56
N LYS A 5 -0.23 -24.73 19.10
CA LYS A 5 1.03 -25.36 18.64
C LYS A 5 1.84 -25.97 19.78
N TRP A 6 1.50 -25.66 21.03
CA TRP A 6 2.13 -26.19 22.24
C TRP A 6 1.29 -27.28 22.94
N GLY A 7 0.19 -27.73 22.32
CA GLY A 7 -0.63 -28.83 22.84
C GLY A 7 -1.58 -28.45 23.99
N GLN A 8 -1.76 -27.15 24.27
CA GLN A 8 -2.72 -26.63 25.24
C GLN A 8 -4.01 -26.19 24.52
N THR A 9 -4.71 -27.14 23.92
CA THR A 9 -5.87 -26.86 23.07
C THR A 9 -7.04 -26.27 23.84
N GLU A 10 -7.32 -26.76 25.05
CA GLU A 10 -8.45 -26.27 25.85
C GLU A 10 -8.23 -24.83 26.37
N ASP A 11 -7.02 -24.50 26.82
CA ASP A 11 -6.66 -23.15 27.25
C ASP A 11 -6.68 -22.15 26.07
N ALA A 12 -6.25 -22.59 24.88
CA ALA A 12 -6.32 -21.79 23.67
C ALA A 12 -7.77 -21.52 23.25
N ASP A 13 -8.62 -22.54 23.23
CA ASP A 13 -10.01 -22.41 22.83
C ASP A 13 -10.81 -21.50 23.79
N ASN A 14 -10.50 -21.56 25.08
CA ASN A 14 -11.10 -20.65 26.07
C ASN A 14 -10.64 -19.20 25.85
N LEU A 15 -9.35 -18.97 25.61
CA LEU A 15 -8.81 -17.64 25.33
C LEU A 15 -9.41 -17.04 24.06
N TYR A 16 -9.50 -17.82 22.97
CA TYR A 16 -10.12 -17.37 21.73
C TYR A 16 -11.57 -16.93 21.97
N LYS A 17 -12.37 -17.71 22.70
CA LYS A 17 -13.75 -17.35 23.05
C LYS A 17 -13.83 -16.05 23.86
N GLU A 18 -12.95 -15.85 24.84
CA GLU A 18 -12.93 -14.63 25.65
C GLU A 18 -12.64 -13.39 24.78
N VAL A 19 -11.66 -13.48 23.89
CA VAL A 19 -11.28 -12.38 22.99
C VAL A 19 -12.39 -12.09 21.97
N ILE A 20 -12.97 -13.13 21.35
CA ILE A 20 -14.09 -12.96 20.40
C ILE A 20 -15.27 -12.30 21.10
N ASN A 21 -15.66 -12.77 22.29
CA ASN A 21 -16.76 -12.19 23.05
C ASN A 21 -16.48 -10.73 23.44
N HIS A 22 -15.24 -10.40 23.79
CA HIS A 22 -14.85 -9.02 24.10
C HIS A 22 -15.09 -8.09 22.93
N TYR A 23 -14.58 -8.43 21.73
CA TYR A 23 -14.75 -7.60 20.55
C TYR A 23 -16.19 -7.54 20.06
N LEU A 24 -16.94 -8.65 20.11
CA LEU A 24 -18.36 -8.65 19.76
C LEU A 24 -19.19 -7.80 20.73
N GLN A 25 -18.88 -7.83 22.03
CA GLN A 25 -19.53 -6.96 23.01
C GLN A 25 -19.22 -5.48 22.72
N GLN A 26 -17.95 -5.15 22.42
CA GLN A 26 -17.58 -3.79 22.01
C GLN A 26 -18.34 -3.34 20.76
N ALA A 27 -18.45 -4.20 19.73
CA ALA A 27 -19.21 -3.87 18.53
C ALA A 27 -20.68 -3.55 18.83
N VAL A 28 -21.30 -4.27 19.79
CA VAL A 28 -22.67 -3.97 20.24
C VAL A 28 -22.74 -2.62 20.96
N GLU A 29 -21.81 -2.35 21.88
CA GLU A 29 -21.76 -1.09 22.62
C GLU A 29 -21.55 0.11 21.69
N GLU A 30 -20.64 0.01 20.71
CA GLU A 30 -20.39 1.06 19.72
C GLU A 30 -21.58 1.28 18.79
N LYS A 31 -22.29 0.21 18.41
CA LYS A 31 -23.56 0.29 17.66
C LYS A 31 -24.63 1.04 18.45
N GLU A 32 -24.80 0.73 19.74
CA GLU A 32 -25.76 1.40 20.63
C GLU A 32 -25.36 2.87 20.88
N GLY A 33 -24.06 3.16 20.92
CA GLY A 33 -23.50 4.50 21.00
C GLY A 33 -23.57 5.30 19.69
N GLY A 34 -23.87 4.65 18.56
CA GLY A 34 -23.95 5.26 17.23
C GLY A 34 -22.59 5.49 16.56
N ASN A 35 -21.53 4.83 17.02
CA ASN A 35 -20.18 4.94 16.49
C ASN A 35 -19.90 3.82 15.48
N LYS A 36 -20.32 4.03 14.23
CA LYS A 36 -20.19 3.04 13.17
C LYS A 36 -18.73 2.65 12.88
N GLU A 37 -17.78 3.59 13.00
CA GLU A 37 -16.38 3.30 12.68
C GLU A 37 -15.76 2.37 13.72
N LEU A 38 -15.93 2.66 15.02
CA LEU A 38 -15.44 1.77 16.07
C LEU A 38 -16.18 0.43 16.06
N GLN A 39 -17.48 0.42 15.71
CA GLN A 39 -18.21 -0.83 15.48
C GLN A 39 -17.55 -1.68 14.38
N ALA A 40 -17.21 -1.08 13.23
CA ALA A 40 -16.57 -1.79 12.13
C ALA A 40 -15.20 -2.37 12.53
N VAL A 41 -14.38 -1.57 13.24
CA VAL A 41 -13.08 -2.03 13.78
C VAL A 41 -13.25 -3.22 14.72
N SER A 42 -14.17 -3.15 15.68
CA SER A 42 -14.42 -4.27 16.60
C SER A 42 -14.91 -5.53 15.88
N LEU A 43 -15.72 -5.39 14.82
CA LEU A 43 -16.17 -6.53 14.01
C LEU A 43 -15.02 -7.17 13.22
N GLU A 44 -14.12 -6.35 12.67
CA GLU A 44 -12.93 -6.80 11.95
C GLU A 44 -11.98 -7.59 12.87
N GLU A 45 -11.70 -7.05 14.06
CA GLU A 45 -10.87 -7.71 15.08
C GLU A 45 -11.49 -9.04 15.55
N ALA A 46 -12.81 -9.06 15.78
CA ALA A 46 -13.51 -10.31 16.10
C ALA A 46 -13.35 -11.35 14.99
N ALA A 47 -13.44 -10.92 13.74
CA ALA A 47 -13.32 -11.80 12.59
C ALA A 47 -11.90 -12.37 12.42
N GLU A 48 -10.86 -11.59 12.65
CA GLU A 48 -9.47 -12.08 12.62
C GLU A 48 -9.26 -13.19 13.65
N VAL A 49 -9.73 -12.99 14.88
CA VAL A 49 -9.61 -13.98 15.95
C VAL A 49 -10.45 -15.23 15.65
N LEU A 50 -11.62 -15.07 15.03
CA LEU A 50 -12.43 -16.18 14.56
C LEU A 50 -11.71 -17.00 13.47
N ASP A 51 -11.09 -16.33 12.49
CA ASP A 51 -10.32 -16.99 11.44
C ASP A 51 -9.13 -17.76 12.01
N GLU A 52 -8.36 -17.16 12.93
CA GLU A 52 -7.26 -17.83 13.64
C GLU A 52 -7.71 -19.07 14.42
N SER A 53 -8.93 -19.03 14.99
CA SER A 53 -9.51 -20.15 15.73
C SER A 53 -10.15 -21.23 14.84
N GLY A 54 -10.15 -21.05 13.51
CA GLY A 54 -10.71 -21.97 12.52
C GLY A 54 -12.21 -21.81 12.27
N ASN A 55 -12.82 -20.73 12.77
CA ASN A 55 -14.25 -20.42 12.60
C ASN A 55 -14.49 -19.50 11.38
N GLU A 56 -13.97 -19.90 10.22
CA GLU A 56 -13.93 -19.10 8.99
C GLU A 56 -15.31 -18.58 8.55
N THR A 57 -16.39 -19.34 8.77
CA THR A 57 -17.74 -18.93 8.32
C THR A 57 -18.27 -17.74 9.11
N GLU A 58 -18.06 -17.74 10.43
CA GLU A 58 -18.46 -16.60 11.28
C GLU A 58 -17.55 -15.41 11.04
N ALA A 59 -16.23 -15.63 10.89
CA ALA A 59 -15.27 -14.59 10.54
C ALA A 59 -15.70 -13.82 9.28
N ARG A 60 -16.04 -14.56 8.20
CA ARG A 60 -16.53 -13.96 6.96
C ARG A 60 -17.81 -13.14 7.16
N GLY A 61 -18.73 -13.62 8.01
CA GLY A 61 -19.97 -12.90 8.32
C GLY A 61 -19.76 -11.57 9.04
N TYR A 62 -18.75 -11.49 9.92
CA TYR A 62 -18.41 -10.23 10.60
C TYR A 62 -17.55 -9.30 9.73
N LEU A 63 -16.64 -9.84 8.92
CA LEU A 63 -15.90 -9.05 7.91
C LEU A 63 -16.83 -8.38 6.90
N GLU A 64 -17.86 -9.09 6.44
CA GLU A 64 -18.85 -8.53 5.51
C GLU A 64 -19.62 -7.35 6.16
N GLN A 65 -19.98 -7.48 7.44
CA GLN A 65 -20.63 -6.38 8.19
C GLN A 65 -19.68 -5.18 8.39
N ALA A 66 -18.41 -5.42 8.71
CA ALA A 66 -17.41 -4.35 8.84
C ALA A 66 -17.21 -3.62 7.50
N LEU A 67 -17.11 -4.38 6.41
CA LEU A 67 -17.00 -3.86 5.04
C LEU A 67 -18.19 -2.95 4.69
N GLU A 68 -19.42 -3.41 4.93
CA GLU A 68 -20.63 -2.62 4.68
C GLU A 68 -20.61 -1.28 5.44
N LEU A 69 -20.20 -1.30 6.71
CA LEU A 69 -20.08 -0.08 7.53
C LEU A 69 -19.00 0.88 7.00
N TYR A 70 -17.84 0.37 6.58
CA TYR A 70 -16.79 1.21 6.01
C TYR A 70 -17.24 1.86 4.70
N VAL A 71 -17.95 1.15 3.83
CA VAL A 71 -18.52 1.70 2.60
C VAL A 71 -19.55 2.78 2.90
N GLU A 72 -20.48 2.52 3.83
CA GLU A 72 -21.49 3.49 4.23
C GLU A 72 -20.85 4.79 4.75
N LEU A 73 -19.84 4.67 5.61
CA LEU A 73 -19.11 5.82 6.14
C LEU A 73 -18.29 6.54 5.05
N ALA A 74 -17.71 5.81 4.10
CA ALA A 74 -16.96 6.40 2.98
C ALA A 74 -17.87 7.24 2.07
N ASP A 75 -19.08 6.74 1.80
CA ASP A 75 -20.10 7.44 1.01
C ASP A 75 -20.61 8.69 1.74
N GLU A 76 -20.87 8.59 3.06
CA GLU A 76 -21.24 9.72 3.92
C GLU A 76 -20.14 10.79 3.93
N SER A 77 -18.89 10.39 4.12
CA SER A 77 -17.72 11.28 4.14
C SER A 77 -17.58 12.00 2.79
N SER A 78 -17.65 11.25 1.69
CA SER A 78 -17.59 11.80 0.33
C SER A 78 -18.70 12.82 0.06
N THR A 79 -19.92 12.56 0.54
CA THR A 79 -21.07 13.47 0.37
C THR A 79 -20.92 14.75 1.19
N SER A 80 -20.25 14.67 2.35
CA SER A 80 -19.99 15.82 3.22
C SER A 80 -18.78 16.66 2.79
N GLY A 81 -18.02 16.22 1.79
CA GLY A 81 -16.79 16.86 1.30
C GLY A 81 -15.53 16.45 2.07
N ASP A 82 -15.61 15.48 2.98
CA ASP A 82 -14.45 14.88 3.63
C ASP A 82 -13.86 13.79 2.72
N HIS A 83 -13.11 14.23 1.73
CA HIS A 83 -12.43 13.34 0.79
C HIS A 83 -11.31 12.52 1.44
N GLU A 84 -10.68 13.05 2.51
CA GLU A 84 -9.65 12.32 3.25
C GLU A 84 -10.24 11.12 3.99
N GLY A 85 -11.33 11.34 4.72
CA GLY A 85 -12.07 10.30 5.42
C GLY A 85 -12.59 9.26 4.45
N GLY A 86 -13.19 9.71 3.33
CA GLY A 86 -13.66 8.83 2.28
C GLY A 86 -12.58 7.91 1.70
N SER A 87 -11.39 8.45 1.40
CA SER A 87 -10.26 7.66 0.89
C SER A 87 -9.85 6.58 1.89
N LYS A 88 -9.60 6.95 3.15
CA LYS A 88 -9.20 6.01 4.22
C LYS A 88 -10.21 4.89 4.45
N LEU A 89 -11.50 5.23 4.44
CA LEU A 89 -12.58 4.27 4.69
C LEU A 89 -12.75 3.29 3.53
N TYR A 90 -12.58 3.73 2.28
CA TYR A 90 -12.53 2.79 1.15
C TYR A 90 -11.30 1.88 1.20
N SER A 91 -10.13 2.37 1.63
CA SER A 91 -8.97 1.50 1.83
C SER A 91 -9.24 0.40 2.88
N LYS A 92 -9.88 0.74 4.00
CA LYS A 92 -10.33 -0.26 5.00
C LYS A 92 -11.36 -1.25 4.44
N ALA A 93 -12.30 -0.78 3.62
CA ALA A 93 -13.25 -1.66 2.92
C ALA A 93 -12.53 -2.60 1.95
N ALA A 94 -11.49 -2.13 1.26
CA ALA A 94 -10.65 -2.95 0.39
C ALA A 94 -9.93 -4.04 1.20
N GLU A 95 -9.33 -3.70 2.34
CA GLU A 95 -8.68 -4.67 3.23
C GLU A 95 -9.65 -5.78 3.67
N CYS A 96 -10.88 -5.42 4.06
CA CYS A 96 -11.93 -6.38 4.36
C CYS A 96 -12.27 -7.28 3.16
N ALA A 97 -12.41 -6.70 1.96
CA ALA A 97 -12.67 -7.45 0.73
C ALA A 97 -11.53 -8.44 0.40
N MET A 98 -10.28 -8.03 0.62
CA MET A 98 -9.12 -8.91 0.46
C MET A 98 -9.15 -10.08 1.44
N LYS A 99 -9.45 -9.84 2.72
CA LYS A 99 -9.62 -10.88 3.75
C LYS A 99 -10.76 -11.85 3.40
N LEU A 100 -11.81 -11.37 2.75
CA LEU A 100 -12.92 -12.20 2.22
C LEU A 100 -12.55 -12.99 0.96
N GLY A 101 -11.39 -12.71 0.34
CA GLY A 101 -10.97 -13.28 -0.93
C GLY A 101 -11.69 -12.68 -2.14
N ASP A 102 -12.38 -11.55 -1.96
CA ASP A 102 -13.14 -10.86 -2.99
C ASP A 102 -12.25 -9.83 -3.72
N LYS A 103 -11.54 -10.32 -4.74
CA LYS A 103 -10.62 -9.50 -5.53
C LYS A 103 -11.32 -8.39 -6.30
N GLU A 104 -12.54 -8.62 -6.76
CA GLU A 104 -13.29 -7.63 -7.55
C GLU A 104 -13.64 -6.42 -6.68
N ARG A 105 -14.17 -6.66 -5.46
CA ARG A 105 -14.45 -5.57 -4.51
C ARG A 105 -13.18 -4.91 -4.00
N TYR A 106 -12.12 -5.68 -3.75
CA TYR A 106 -10.82 -5.14 -3.35
C TYR A 106 -10.29 -4.12 -4.38
N GLU A 107 -10.27 -4.48 -5.66
CA GLU A 107 -9.80 -3.60 -6.74
C GLU A 107 -10.73 -2.38 -6.89
N SER A 108 -12.05 -2.59 -6.81
CA SER A 108 -13.05 -1.52 -6.89
C SER A 108 -12.91 -0.50 -5.75
N PHE A 109 -12.69 -0.95 -4.52
CA PHE A 109 -12.54 -0.04 -3.37
C PHE A 109 -11.22 0.73 -3.42
N HIS A 110 -10.11 0.12 -3.85
CA HIS A 110 -8.87 0.86 -4.08
C HIS A 110 -8.98 1.88 -5.22
N TRP A 111 -9.80 1.60 -6.24
CA TRP A 111 -10.12 2.60 -7.26
C TRP A 111 -10.82 3.81 -6.65
N LEU A 112 -11.86 3.59 -5.85
CA LEU A 112 -12.60 4.65 -5.18
C LEU A 112 -11.70 5.42 -4.19
N ALA A 113 -10.87 4.72 -3.43
CA ALA A 113 -9.90 5.32 -2.51
C ALA A 113 -8.91 6.25 -3.24
N SER A 114 -8.41 5.82 -4.40
CA SER A 114 -7.56 6.63 -5.28
C SER A 114 -8.27 7.90 -5.75
N GLU A 115 -9.52 7.80 -6.20
CA GLU A 115 -10.31 8.95 -6.63
C GLU A 115 -10.57 9.94 -5.48
N LYS A 116 -10.86 9.45 -4.27
CA LYS A 116 -11.05 10.33 -3.11
C LYS A 116 -9.76 11.00 -2.65
N ALA A 117 -8.63 10.31 -2.75
CA ALA A 117 -7.32 10.91 -2.50
C ALA A 117 -6.98 12.03 -3.51
N GLU A 118 -7.34 11.88 -4.79
CA GLU A 118 -7.17 12.97 -5.79
C GLU A 118 -8.04 14.18 -5.43
N ASN A 119 -9.30 13.98 -5.08
CA ASN A 119 -10.17 15.08 -4.66
C ASN A 119 -9.63 15.80 -3.41
N ALA A 120 -9.05 15.06 -2.46
CA ALA A 120 -8.36 15.65 -1.30
C ALA A 120 -7.13 16.47 -1.73
N ALA A 121 -6.34 15.96 -2.68
CA ALA A 121 -5.20 16.68 -3.22
C ALA A 121 -5.61 18.00 -3.89
N GLU A 122 -6.65 17.97 -4.72
CA GLU A 122 -7.21 19.17 -5.36
C GLU A 122 -7.67 20.20 -4.33
N TYR A 123 -8.38 19.75 -3.29
CA TYR A 123 -8.82 20.61 -2.19
C TYR A 123 -7.65 21.33 -1.51
N TYR A 124 -6.57 20.63 -1.15
CA TYR A 124 -5.39 21.26 -0.54
C TYR A 124 -4.63 22.17 -1.51
N GLN A 125 -4.62 21.83 -2.80
CA GLN A 125 -4.04 22.69 -3.81
C GLN A 125 -4.79 24.02 -3.90
N GLU A 126 -6.12 24.00 -3.84
CA GLU A 126 -6.97 25.21 -3.83
C GLU A 126 -6.79 26.04 -2.55
N LEU A 127 -6.57 25.40 -1.41
CA LEU A 127 -6.24 26.07 -0.15
C LEU A 127 -4.82 26.67 -0.13
N GLY A 128 -4.00 26.38 -1.14
CA GLY A 128 -2.62 26.86 -1.21
C GLY A 128 -1.68 26.12 -0.25
N VAL A 129 -1.95 24.84 0.03
CA VAL A 129 -1.10 23.97 0.85
C VAL A 129 -0.53 22.84 -0.04
N PRO A 130 0.41 23.16 -0.96
CA PRO A 130 0.89 22.24 -1.98
C PRO A 130 1.61 21.00 -1.40
N GLU A 131 2.17 21.10 -0.19
CA GLU A 131 2.82 19.96 0.48
C GLU A 131 1.79 18.89 0.86
N LEU A 132 0.63 19.29 1.40
CA LEU A 132 -0.47 18.36 1.68
C LEU A 132 -1.10 17.82 0.40
N ALA A 133 -1.24 18.67 -0.62
CA ALA A 133 -1.70 18.22 -1.93
C ALA A 133 -0.79 17.12 -2.49
N THR A 134 0.54 17.30 -2.40
CA THR A 134 1.54 16.33 -2.86
C THR A 134 1.41 15.00 -2.13
N ILE A 135 1.24 15.02 -0.79
CA ILE A 135 1.01 13.80 0.00
C ILE A 135 -0.24 13.06 -0.48
N TRP A 136 -1.34 13.77 -0.75
CA TRP A 136 -2.56 13.14 -1.24
C TRP A 136 -2.46 12.65 -2.68
N VAL A 137 -1.68 13.31 -3.55
CA VAL A 137 -1.32 12.79 -4.88
C VAL A 137 -0.55 11.47 -4.77
N ARG A 138 0.42 11.38 -3.85
CA ARG A 138 1.11 10.11 -3.56
C ARG A 138 0.12 9.03 -3.15
N THR A 139 -0.73 9.32 -2.16
CA THR A 139 -1.74 8.37 -1.65
C THR A 139 -2.60 7.86 -2.79
N ALA A 140 -3.11 8.74 -3.66
CA ALA A 140 -3.89 8.36 -4.82
C ALA A 140 -3.14 7.41 -5.78
N GLY A 141 -1.84 7.65 -5.98
CA GLY A 141 -0.98 6.80 -6.79
C GLY A 141 -0.74 5.43 -6.17
N MET A 142 -0.53 5.36 -4.85
CA MET A 142 -0.34 4.11 -4.12
C MET A 142 -1.62 3.26 -4.11
N GLU A 143 -2.77 3.88 -3.85
CA GLU A 143 -4.09 3.22 -3.95
C GLU A 143 -4.32 2.65 -5.35
N ALA A 144 -3.95 3.40 -6.40
CA ALA A 144 -4.08 2.94 -7.77
C ALA A 144 -3.23 1.68 -8.08
N LEU A 145 -2.01 1.59 -7.53
CA LEU A 145 -1.16 0.39 -7.71
C LEU A 145 -1.79 -0.87 -7.11
N LEU A 146 -2.55 -0.74 -6.02
CA LEU A 146 -3.17 -1.88 -5.33
C LEU A 146 -4.26 -2.55 -6.17
N THR A 147 -4.84 -1.86 -7.16
CA THR A 147 -5.86 -2.42 -8.05
C THR A 147 -5.31 -3.42 -9.09
N ASN A 148 -3.99 -3.43 -9.36
CA ASN A 148 -3.35 -4.25 -10.40
C ASN A 148 -3.94 -4.16 -11.83
N SER A 149 -4.84 -3.20 -12.11
CA SER A 149 -5.42 -3.03 -13.44
C SER A 149 -4.47 -2.22 -14.34
N PRO A 150 -4.34 -2.54 -15.65
CA PRO A 150 -3.43 -1.81 -16.54
C PRO A 150 -3.69 -0.30 -16.62
N GLU A 151 -4.96 0.10 -16.53
CA GLU A 151 -5.36 1.51 -16.53
C GLU A 151 -4.88 2.22 -15.27
N MET A 152 -5.10 1.62 -14.11
CA MET A 152 -4.69 2.20 -12.84
C MET A 152 -3.19 2.14 -12.61
N ILE A 153 -2.48 1.20 -13.23
CA ILE A 153 -1.01 1.19 -13.24
C ILE A 153 -0.46 2.42 -13.97
N GLU A 154 -1.01 2.77 -15.14
CA GLU A 154 -0.58 3.99 -15.85
C GLU A 154 -0.99 5.25 -15.07
N LYS A 155 -2.19 5.26 -14.45
CA LYS A 155 -2.61 6.34 -13.55
C LYS A 155 -1.68 6.51 -12.36
N ALA A 156 -1.29 5.41 -11.71
CA ALA A 156 -0.36 5.42 -10.59
C ALA A 156 1.00 5.98 -10.97
N ILE A 157 1.53 5.61 -12.14
CA ILE A 157 2.78 6.16 -12.66
C ILE A 157 2.68 7.69 -12.80
N ASP A 158 1.61 8.22 -13.40
CA ASP A 158 1.41 9.66 -13.58
C ASP A 158 1.31 10.39 -12.23
N LEU A 159 0.52 9.86 -11.30
CA LEU A 159 0.36 10.43 -9.96
C LEU A 159 1.67 10.41 -9.17
N LEU A 160 2.41 9.30 -9.17
CA LEU A 160 3.67 9.20 -8.45
C LEU A 160 4.78 10.06 -9.09
N GLU A 161 4.79 10.25 -10.41
CA GLU A 161 5.68 11.23 -11.05
C GLU A 161 5.35 12.66 -10.62
N LYS A 162 4.07 13.03 -10.58
CA LYS A 162 3.62 14.33 -10.08
C LYS A 162 4.00 14.53 -8.61
N SER A 163 3.78 13.52 -7.77
CA SER A 163 4.17 13.53 -6.36
C SER A 163 5.67 13.70 -6.18
N GLY A 164 6.47 12.95 -6.93
CA GLY A 164 7.93 13.03 -6.87
C GLY A 164 8.46 14.43 -7.23
N GLU A 165 7.88 15.08 -8.24
CA GLU A 165 8.21 16.48 -8.56
C GLU A 165 7.71 17.45 -7.48
N GLY A 166 6.50 17.25 -6.92
CA GLY A 166 5.99 18.06 -5.81
C GLY A 166 6.90 18.02 -4.57
N PHE A 167 7.39 16.83 -4.18
CA PHE A 167 8.35 16.70 -3.09
C PHE A 167 9.72 17.32 -3.43
N LYS A 168 10.17 17.26 -4.68
CA LYS A 168 11.38 17.99 -5.10
C LYS A 168 11.22 19.51 -4.93
N GLU A 169 10.08 20.05 -5.34
CA GLU A 169 9.77 21.48 -5.19
C GLU A 169 9.70 21.90 -3.71
N ALA A 170 9.19 21.03 -2.84
CA ALA A 170 9.19 21.19 -1.39
C ALA A 170 10.56 20.95 -0.72
N ASN A 171 11.60 20.58 -1.49
CA ASN A 171 12.93 20.20 -1.00
C ASN A 171 12.93 18.96 -0.06
N GLU A 172 11.91 18.11 -0.17
CA GLU A 172 11.79 16.82 0.51
C GLU A 172 12.37 15.71 -0.37
N LEU A 173 13.68 15.80 -0.64
CA LEU A 173 14.36 14.96 -1.63
C LEU A 173 14.29 13.46 -1.33
N LYS A 174 14.19 13.07 -0.05
CA LYS A 174 14.01 11.65 0.34
C LYS A 174 12.68 11.10 -0.13
N GLU A 175 11.63 11.87 0.09
CA GLU A 175 10.28 11.52 -0.34
C GLU A 175 10.20 11.46 -1.86
N ALA A 176 10.75 12.45 -2.56
CA ALA A 176 10.81 12.43 -4.01
C ALA A 176 11.53 11.19 -4.57
N PHE A 177 12.65 10.80 -3.95
CA PHE A 177 13.41 9.61 -4.37
C PHE A 177 12.58 8.33 -4.26
N GLU A 178 11.84 8.15 -3.17
CA GLU A 178 10.96 6.99 -2.98
C GLU A 178 9.83 6.92 -4.02
N ASP A 179 9.24 8.06 -4.39
CA ASP A 179 8.23 8.11 -5.45
C ASP A 179 8.80 7.73 -6.81
N PHE A 180 9.95 8.30 -7.20
CA PHE A 180 10.61 7.94 -8.45
C PHE A 180 11.11 6.49 -8.45
N PHE A 181 11.54 5.97 -7.30
CA PHE A 181 11.89 4.56 -7.18
C PHE A 181 10.67 3.68 -7.43
N THR A 182 9.52 4.02 -6.84
CA THR A 182 8.26 3.30 -7.07
C THR A 182 7.81 3.40 -8.54
N VAL A 183 7.96 4.56 -9.19
CA VAL A 183 7.73 4.71 -10.64
C VAL A 183 8.66 3.80 -11.45
N PHE A 184 9.95 3.74 -11.10
CA PHE A 184 10.91 2.84 -11.74
C PHE A 184 10.46 1.38 -11.59
N GLU A 185 10.12 0.95 -10.38
CA GLU A 185 9.68 -0.42 -10.10
C GLU A 185 8.45 -0.80 -10.94
N THR A 186 7.42 0.04 -10.90
CA THR A 186 6.18 -0.18 -11.64
C THR A 186 6.46 -0.28 -13.14
N ARG A 187 7.26 0.64 -13.70
CA ARG A 187 7.65 0.57 -15.12
C ARG A 187 8.49 -0.65 -15.44
N PHE A 188 9.41 -1.05 -14.57
CA PHE A 188 10.28 -2.20 -14.76
C PHE A 188 9.49 -3.51 -14.73
N ILE A 189 8.48 -3.61 -13.85
CA ILE A 189 7.63 -4.80 -13.70
C ILE A 189 6.62 -4.91 -14.84
N HIS A 190 5.89 -3.84 -15.14
CA HIS A 190 4.75 -3.88 -16.07
C HIS A 190 5.10 -3.53 -17.51
N TYR A 191 6.15 -2.73 -17.72
CA TYR A 191 6.57 -2.27 -19.06
C TYR A 191 8.09 -2.39 -19.30
N PRO A 192 8.73 -3.54 -19.02
CA PRO A 192 10.18 -3.71 -19.15
C PRO A 192 10.71 -3.32 -20.55
N GLN A 193 9.92 -3.47 -21.60
CA GLN A 193 10.27 -3.10 -22.97
C GLN A 193 10.39 -1.57 -23.20
N LYS A 194 9.74 -0.73 -22.38
CA LYS A 194 9.72 0.73 -22.52
C LYS A 194 10.96 1.36 -21.84
N LEU A 195 12.13 1.20 -22.46
CA LEU A 195 13.42 1.70 -21.92
C LEU A 195 13.47 3.22 -21.67
N GLY A 196 12.85 4.03 -22.54
CA GLY A 196 12.87 5.49 -22.41
C GLY A 196 12.30 5.97 -21.08
N PRO A 197 11.02 5.65 -20.77
CA PRO A 197 10.40 5.97 -19.48
C PRO A 197 11.14 5.41 -18.26
N ILE A 198 11.71 4.20 -18.35
CA ILE A 198 12.53 3.63 -17.28
C ILE A 198 13.77 4.49 -17.03
N ASN A 199 14.51 4.84 -18.09
CA ASN A 199 15.71 5.68 -17.98
C ASN A 199 15.40 7.10 -17.49
N ALA A 200 14.21 7.63 -17.79
CA ALA A 200 13.76 8.91 -17.26
C ALA A 200 13.61 8.87 -15.72
N ALA A 201 12.98 7.83 -15.17
CA ALA A 201 12.86 7.65 -13.72
C ALA A 201 14.24 7.48 -13.06
N ILE A 202 15.11 6.65 -13.64
CA ILE A 202 16.49 6.46 -13.16
C ILE A 202 17.25 7.80 -13.11
N LYS A 203 17.08 8.64 -14.12
CA LYS A 203 17.73 9.95 -14.17
C LYS A 203 17.27 10.86 -13.02
N GLN A 204 15.96 10.93 -12.74
CA GLN A 204 15.43 11.71 -11.62
C GLN A 204 16.00 11.24 -10.28
N MET A 205 16.01 9.93 -10.06
CA MET A 205 16.59 9.33 -8.86
C MET A 205 18.09 9.63 -8.72
N ASP A 206 18.85 9.58 -9.83
CA ASP A 206 20.29 9.84 -9.84
C ASP A 206 20.62 11.28 -9.45
N GLU A 207 19.89 12.24 -10.01
CA GLU A 207 20.04 13.66 -9.67
C GLU A 207 19.83 13.90 -8.18
N ILE A 208 18.80 13.26 -7.60
CA ILE A 208 18.53 13.32 -6.16
C ILE A 208 19.66 12.68 -5.35
N ALA A 209 20.01 11.42 -5.63
CA ALA A 209 21.01 10.67 -4.88
C ALA A 209 22.39 11.35 -4.87
N VAL A 210 22.80 11.92 -6.01
CA VAL A 210 24.04 12.69 -6.12
C VAL A 210 24.00 13.97 -5.29
N SER A 211 22.85 14.66 -5.27
CA SER A 211 22.69 15.91 -4.52
C SER A 211 22.67 15.70 -3.00
N THR A 212 22.06 14.62 -2.53
CA THR A 212 21.92 14.31 -1.10
C THR A 212 23.15 13.61 -0.52
N GLN A 213 23.92 12.89 -1.36
CA GLN A 213 25.00 12.00 -0.96
C GLN A 213 24.56 10.94 0.07
N ASP A 214 23.27 10.58 0.06
CA ASP A 214 22.72 9.58 0.96
C ASP A 214 23.18 8.17 0.52
N GLU A 215 23.87 7.46 1.42
CA GLU A 215 24.50 6.17 1.11
C GLU A 215 23.47 5.11 0.68
N VAL A 216 22.28 5.11 1.29
CA VAL A 216 21.21 4.16 0.97
C VAL A 216 20.69 4.42 -0.45
N MET A 217 20.46 5.70 -0.80
CA MET A 217 20.05 6.07 -2.16
C MET A 217 21.10 5.71 -3.21
N LEU A 218 22.39 5.91 -2.90
CA LEU A 218 23.49 5.54 -3.80
C LEU A 218 23.60 4.01 -3.99
N ALA A 219 23.34 3.23 -2.94
CA ALA A 219 23.25 1.77 -3.02
C ALA A 219 22.07 1.34 -3.90
N ILE A 220 20.87 1.92 -3.70
CA ILE A 220 19.70 1.68 -4.54
C ILE A 220 19.99 2.06 -6.00
N MET A 221 20.63 3.20 -6.26
CA MET A 221 20.99 3.63 -7.60
C MET A 221 21.95 2.66 -8.30
N SER A 222 22.92 2.13 -7.57
CA SER A 222 23.84 1.12 -8.08
C SER A 222 23.10 -0.16 -8.47
N LEU A 223 22.14 -0.58 -7.63
CA LEU A 223 21.28 -1.73 -7.87
C LEU A 223 20.37 -1.51 -9.09
N VAL A 224 19.68 -0.37 -9.16
CA VAL A 224 18.79 0.02 -10.26
C VAL A 224 19.52 0.04 -11.60
N ARG A 225 20.75 0.59 -11.64
CA ARG A 225 21.60 0.57 -12.84
C ARG A 225 21.98 -0.85 -13.25
N ALA A 226 22.35 -1.71 -12.30
CA ALA A 226 22.68 -3.10 -12.58
C ALA A 226 21.46 -3.85 -13.16
N LEU A 227 20.27 -3.68 -12.57
CA LEU A 227 19.02 -4.24 -13.08
C LEU A 227 18.69 -3.75 -14.49
N ASN A 228 18.80 -2.44 -14.73
CA ASN A 228 18.50 -1.86 -16.04
C ASN A 228 19.47 -2.36 -17.14
N ALA A 229 20.72 -2.65 -16.77
CA ALA A 229 21.72 -3.26 -17.65
C ALA A 229 21.53 -4.79 -17.84
N GLY A 230 20.56 -5.41 -17.15
CA GLY A 230 20.34 -6.86 -17.16
C GLY A 230 21.32 -7.67 -16.31
N ASN A 231 22.16 -7.01 -15.52
CA ASN A 231 23.11 -7.62 -14.61
C ASN A 231 22.47 -7.96 -13.27
N HIS A 232 21.56 -8.94 -13.29
CA HIS A 232 20.84 -9.41 -12.09
C HIS A 232 21.77 -10.02 -11.02
N ILE A 233 22.91 -10.61 -11.42
CA ILE A 233 23.92 -11.13 -10.48
C ILE A 233 24.58 -9.97 -9.75
N GLY A 234 24.98 -8.92 -10.47
CA GLY A 234 25.52 -7.71 -9.87
C GLY A 234 24.53 -7.04 -8.92
N ALA A 235 23.26 -6.94 -9.31
CA ALA A 235 22.20 -6.42 -8.44
C ALA A 235 22.04 -7.25 -7.14
N LEU A 236 22.11 -8.58 -7.23
CA LEU A 236 22.05 -9.46 -6.07
C LEU A 236 23.26 -9.28 -5.14
N LEU A 237 24.47 -9.15 -5.68
CA LEU A 237 25.67 -8.88 -4.89
C LEU A 237 25.58 -7.54 -4.17
N ILE A 238 25.11 -6.48 -4.85
CA ILE A 238 24.89 -5.17 -4.24
C ILE A 238 23.89 -5.26 -3.09
N LEU A 239 22.79 -5.99 -3.25
CA LEU A 239 21.82 -6.21 -2.18
C LEU A 239 22.46 -6.93 -0.98
N GLN A 240 23.29 -7.95 -1.21
CA GLN A 240 23.99 -8.67 -0.13
C GLN A 240 25.02 -7.79 0.58
N GLU A 241 25.74 -6.95 -0.14
CA GLU A 241 26.72 -6.03 0.44
C GLU A 241 26.07 -4.92 1.29
N ASN A 242 24.79 -4.59 1.03
CA ASN A 242 24.04 -3.52 1.68
C ASN A 242 22.79 -4.02 2.42
N GLU A 243 22.77 -5.29 2.83
CA GLU A 243 21.57 -5.98 3.35
C GLU A 243 20.96 -5.26 4.57
N GLU A 244 21.79 -4.82 5.52
CA GLU A 244 21.31 -4.10 6.71
C GLU A 244 20.66 -2.76 6.37
N ALA A 245 21.23 -2.04 5.40
CA ALA A 245 20.75 -0.71 4.98
C ALA A 245 19.51 -0.78 4.09
N LEU A 246 19.28 -1.91 3.41
CA LEU A 246 18.19 -2.11 2.46
C LEU A 246 17.12 -3.08 2.97
N LEU A 247 17.14 -3.40 4.26
CA LEU A 247 16.26 -4.41 4.86
C LEU A 247 14.78 -4.10 4.64
N ASP A 248 14.38 -2.83 4.76
CA ASP A 248 13.01 -2.36 4.54
C ASP A 248 12.53 -2.51 3.09
N LYS A 249 13.47 -2.59 2.13
CA LYS A 249 13.18 -2.73 0.68
C LYS A 249 13.58 -4.08 0.12
N GLU A 250 14.09 -5.00 0.94
CA GLU A 250 14.66 -6.28 0.50
C GLU A 250 13.69 -7.07 -0.38
N MET A 251 12.43 -7.21 0.05
CA MET A 251 11.41 -7.97 -0.68
C MET A 251 11.09 -7.35 -2.05
N ARG A 252 10.96 -6.02 -2.11
CA ARG A 252 10.73 -5.28 -3.36
C ARG A 252 11.89 -5.48 -4.32
N ILE A 253 13.12 -5.30 -3.84
CA ILE A 253 14.35 -5.45 -4.62
C ILE A 253 14.49 -6.88 -5.15
N ARG A 254 14.25 -7.91 -4.33
CA ARG A 254 14.29 -9.31 -4.76
C ARG A 254 13.31 -9.58 -5.90
N THR A 255 12.11 -9.00 -5.83
CA THR A 255 11.10 -9.10 -6.90
C THR A 255 11.63 -8.51 -8.20
N LEU A 256 12.31 -7.36 -8.16
CA LEU A 256 12.93 -6.75 -9.34
C LEU A 256 14.08 -7.60 -9.90
N ILE A 257 14.90 -8.21 -9.04
CA ILE A 257 15.98 -9.11 -9.47
C ILE A 257 15.40 -10.32 -10.21
N GLU A 258 14.36 -10.96 -9.67
CA GLU A 258 13.70 -12.08 -10.35
C GLU A 258 13.09 -11.65 -11.68
N LYS A 259 12.45 -10.48 -11.73
CA LYS A 259 11.92 -9.92 -12.99
C LYS A 259 13.03 -9.65 -14.01
N SER A 260 14.16 -9.10 -13.57
CA SER A 260 15.32 -8.83 -14.41
C SER A 260 15.94 -10.11 -15.00
N LYS A 261 15.94 -11.22 -14.25
CA LYS A 261 16.41 -12.52 -14.76
C LYS A 261 15.61 -13.01 -15.97
N ILE A 262 14.31 -12.68 -16.02
CA ILE A 262 13.41 -13.12 -17.07
C ILE A 262 13.46 -12.15 -18.26
N GLU A 263 13.27 -10.85 -17.99
CA GLU A 263 13.02 -9.84 -19.02
C GLU A 263 14.29 -9.20 -19.58
N ARG A 264 15.39 -9.28 -18.84
CA ARG A 264 16.66 -8.60 -19.16
C ARG A 264 17.85 -9.56 -19.17
N ALA A 265 17.61 -10.86 -19.27
CA ALA A 265 18.68 -11.84 -19.41
C ALA A 265 19.61 -11.42 -20.57
N VAL A 266 20.83 -11.01 -20.24
CA VAL A 266 21.88 -10.79 -21.23
C VAL A 266 22.13 -12.15 -21.87
N LYS A 267 21.86 -12.26 -23.18
CA LYS A 267 22.27 -13.42 -23.98
C LYS A 267 23.78 -13.44 -24.16
#